data_AF-A0A914LS89-F1
#
_entry.id   AF-A0A914LS89-F1
#
_cell.length_a   1.000
_cell.length_b   1.000
_cell.length_c   1.000
_cell.angle_alpha   90.00
_cell.angle_beta   90.00
_cell.angle_gamma   90.00
#
_symmetry.space_group_name_H-M   'P 1'
#
loop_
_entity.id
_entity.type
_entity.pdbx_description
1 polymer ?
#
loop_
_entity_poly.entity_id
_entity_poly.type
_entity_poly.pdbx_seq_one_letter_code
_entity_poly.pdbx_strand_id
1 'polypeptide(L)'
;MYDLDVIMAKTEMLDRLNKLMEGWEDNKYLILATTLDSCHKLKLFPKEKWAIYRQWILHELSETTTEVEHSQISRQESNSSAGTSTHIFSELYEDECTAEVRTFSDPDTTFAESVLELDRYFNEKREDLNTNSMEYWHKNSDRFRNLIKIVKKFHSSPPGSIEAERLFSTAGHVVNDLRSRLTGGNIDHLLFMHHNLLLYNFIY
;
A
#
# COMPACT_ATOMS: atom_id res chain seq x y z
N MET A 1 34.40 20.04 25.59
CA MET A 1 33.60 21.00 24.80
C MET A 1 32.72 20.28 23.78
N TYR A 2 33.24 19.29 23.02
CA TYR A 2 32.46 18.48 22.07
C TYR A 2 31.24 17.71 22.63
N ASP A 3 31.26 17.25 23.89
CA ASP A 3 30.13 16.50 24.46
C ASP A 3 28.87 17.35 24.67
N LEU A 4 29.01 18.66 24.92
CA LEU A 4 27.86 19.51 25.20
C LEU A 4 27.03 19.78 23.94
N ASP A 5 27.70 19.97 22.80
CA ASP A 5 27.08 20.22 21.50
C ASP A 5 26.33 18.99 21.00
N VAL A 6 26.88 17.78 21.21
CA VAL A 6 26.21 16.51 20.86
C VAL A 6 24.98 16.28 21.74
N ILE A 7 25.06 16.58 23.04
CA ILE A 7 23.93 16.48 23.96
C ILE A 7 22.83 17.47 23.54
N MET A 8 23.19 18.72 23.23
CA MET A 8 22.25 19.73 22.74
C MET A 8 21.56 19.31 21.44
N ALA A 9 22.33 18.82 20.46
CA ALA A 9 21.78 18.33 19.20
C ALA A 9 20.80 17.17 19.42
N LYS A 10 21.13 16.23 20.31
CA LYS A 10 20.23 15.12 20.67
C LYS A 10 18.95 15.61 21.32
N THR A 11 19.03 16.60 22.21
CA THR A 11 17.83 17.17 22.85
C THR A 11 16.94 17.90 21.86
N GLU A 12 17.52 18.66 20.92
CA GLU A 12 16.75 19.34 19.87
C GLU A 12 16.08 18.33 18.93
N MET A 13 16.80 17.27 18.53
CA MET A 13 16.24 16.19 17.72
C MET A 13 15.07 15.49 18.43
N LEU A 14 15.21 15.20 19.72
CA LEU A 14 14.14 14.58 20.51
C LEU A 14 12.92 15.50 20.61
N ASP A 15 13.11 16.79 20.85
CA ASP A 15 12.01 17.76 20.95
C ASP A 15 11.26 17.88 19.61
N ARG A 16 12.00 18.00 18.50
CA ARG A 16 11.41 17.98 17.15
C ARG A 16 10.67 16.68 16.87
N LEU A 17 11.25 15.52 17.21
CA LEU A 17 10.61 14.23 17.02
C LEU A 17 9.33 14.12 17.84
N ASN A 18 9.34 14.51 19.11
CA ASN A 18 8.14 14.48 19.95
C ASN A 18 7.04 15.37 19.39
N LYS A 19 7.39 16.56 18.89
CA LYS A 19 6.45 17.46 18.24
C LYS A 19 5.89 16.89 16.92
N LEU A 20 6.72 16.24 16.12
CA LEU A 20 6.29 15.62 14.86
C LEU A 20 5.44 14.37 15.09
N MET A 21 5.75 13.62 16.14
CA MET A 21 5.03 12.41 16.52
C MET A 21 3.79 12.75 17.34
N GLU A 22 3.52 14.00 17.70
CA GLU A 22 2.33 14.36 18.47
C GLU A 22 1.04 13.91 17.72
N GLY A 23 0.14 13.21 18.42
CA GLY A 23 -1.11 12.70 17.83
C GLY A 23 -0.95 11.45 16.93
N TRP A 24 0.22 10.82 16.89
CA TRP A 24 0.42 9.57 16.13
C TRP A 24 -0.54 8.45 16.56
N GLU A 25 -0.95 8.43 17.83
CA GLU A 25 -1.88 7.45 18.40
C GLU A 25 -3.32 7.58 17.91
N ASP A 26 -3.66 8.68 17.22
CA ASP A 26 -4.98 8.92 16.64
C ASP A 26 -5.00 8.62 15.13
N ASN A 27 -3.84 8.38 14.52
CA ASN A 27 -3.75 8.06 13.11
C ASN A 27 -4.18 6.61 12.84
N LYS A 28 -5.44 6.46 12.40
CA LYS A 28 -6.05 5.18 12.02
C LYS A 28 -5.17 4.37 11.06
N TYR A 29 -4.63 5.00 10.01
CA TYR A 29 -3.86 4.29 8.98
C TYR A 29 -2.55 3.72 9.52
N LEU A 30 -1.82 4.51 10.31
CA LEU A 30 -0.57 4.07 10.94
C LEU A 30 -0.82 2.88 11.86
N ILE A 31 -1.88 2.95 12.67
CA ILE A 31 -2.25 1.91 13.61
C ILE A 31 -2.67 0.63 12.89
N LEU A 32 -3.53 0.74 11.87
CA LEU A 32 -3.96 -0.42 11.10
C LEU A 32 -2.78 -1.07 10.36
N ALA A 33 -1.93 -0.30 9.69
CA ALA A 33 -0.75 -0.83 9.02
C ALA A 33 0.19 -1.57 10.00
N THR A 34 0.42 -1.00 11.18
CA THR A 34 1.31 -1.58 12.20
C THR A 34 0.72 -2.82 12.87
N THR A 35 -0.58 -2.82 13.16
CA THR A 35 -1.25 -3.97 13.80
C THR A 35 -1.37 -5.16 12.85
N LEU A 36 -1.53 -4.90 11.56
CA LEU A 36 -1.53 -5.90 10.49
C LEU A 36 -0.11 -6.34 10.09
N ASP A 37 0.95 -5.78 10.68
CA ASP A 37 2.30 -6.27 10.46
C ASP A 37 2.58 -7.49 11.35
N SER A 38 2.95 -8.62 10.73
CA SER A 38 3.24 -9.89 11.41
C SER A 38 4.36 -9.79 12.45
N CYS A 39 5.29 -8.86 12.25
CA CYS A 39 6.43 -8.61 13.13
C CYS A 39 6.03 -7.75 14.35
N HIS A 40 5.22 -6.71 14.11
CA HIS A 40 4.90 -5.69 15.11
C HIS A 40 3.60 -5.91 15.89
N LYS A 41 2.56 -6.47 15.24
CA LYS A 41 1.21 -6.71 15.80
C LYS A 41 0.80 -5.61 16.81
N LEU A 42 0.39 -6.00 18.03
CA LEU A 42 -0.10 -5.08 19.06
C LEU A 42 0.94 -4.65 20.14
N LYS A 43 2.24 -4.99 20.06
CA LYS A 43 3.16 -4.77 21.22
C LYS A 43 3.69 -3.35 21.25
N LEU A 44 3.70 -2.67 20.11
CA LEU A 44 4.07 -1.26 20.05
C LEU A 44 3.06 -0.36 20.76
N PHE A 45 1.86 -0.89 21.04
CA PHE A 45 0.78 -0.10 21.58
C PHE A 45 0.40 -0.48 23.02
N PRO A 46 -0.06 0.51 23.82
CA PRO A 46 -0.63 0.27 25.14
C PRO A 46 -1.80 -0.72 25.07
N LYS A 47 -1.87 -1.64 26.05
CA LYS A 47 -2.87 -2.73 26.11
C LYS A 47 -4.30 -2.19 26.22
N GLU A 48 -4.45 -1.03 26.81
CA GLU A 48 -5.71 -0.31 27.01
C GLU A 48 -6.40 -0.02 25.66
N LYS A 49 -5.62 0.19 24.60
CA LYS A 49 -6.13 0.57 23.28
C LYS A 49 -6.34 -0.62 22.33
N TRP A 50 -5.94 -1.83 22.70
CA TRP A 50 -6.05 -3.02 21.83
C TRP A 50 -7.49 -3.30 21.39
N ALA A 51 -8.46 -3.09 22.29
CA ALA A 51 -9.87 -3.26 21.97
C ALA A 51 -10.36 -2.27 20.90
N ILE A 52 -9.88 -1.03 20.95
CA ILE A 52 -10.22 0.03 19.98
C ILE A 52 -9.67 -0.32 18.61
N TYR A 53 -8.42 -0.76 18.53
CA TYR A 53 -7.78 -1.12 17.25
C TYR A 53 -8.41 -2.36 16.63
N ARG A 54 -8.80 -3.34 17.46
CA ARG A 54 -9.57 -4.50 17.02
C ARG A 54 -10.91 -4.06 16.40
N GLN A 55 -11.61 -3.12 17.04
CA GLN A 55 -12.85 -2.56 16.50
C GLN A 55 -12.62 -1.88 15.14
N TRP A 56 -11.53 -1.13 14.98
CA TRP A 56 -11.20 -0.46 13.72
C TRP A 56 -10.92 -1.45 12.58
N ILE A 57 -10.19 -2.54 12.86
CA ILE A 57 -9.93 -3.60 11.88
C ILE A 57 -11.24 -4.26 11.44
N LEU A 58 -12.13 -4.58 12.39
CA LEU A 58 -13.41 -5.22 12.09
C LEU A 58 -14.34 -4.31 11.29
N HIS A 59 -14.35 -3.01 11.59
CA HIS A 59 -15.09 -2.02 10.80
C HIS A 59 -14.58 -2.00 9.35
N GLU A 60 -13.26 -1.93 9.17
CA GLU A 60 -12.65 -1.90 7.84
C GLU A 60 -12.92 -3.17 7.03
N LEU A 61 -12.94 -4.33 7.70
CA LEU A 61 -13.32 -5.60 7.08
C LEU A 61 -14.78 -5.59 6.60
N SER A 62 -15.68 -4.95 7.35
CA SER A 62 -17.09 -4.81 6.95
C SER A 62 -17.31 -3.84 5.80
N GLU A 63 -16.48 -2.80 5.68
CA GLU A 63 -16.54 -1.84 4.55
C GLU A 63 -15.97 -2.45 3.26
N THR A 64 -14.92 -3.25 3.38
CA THR A 64 -14.29 -3.90 2.23
C THR A 64 -15.22 -4.93 1.56
N THR A 65 -16.16 -5.53 2.29
CA THR A 65 -17.20 -6.40 1.71
C THR A 65 -18.24 -5.66 0.87
N THR A 66 -18.53 -4.39 1.18
CA THR A 66 -19.52 -3.59 0.45
C THR A 66 -18.96 -2.93 -0.82
N GLU A 67 -17.66 -2.66 -0.88
CA GLU A 67 -17.02 -2.02 -2.05
C GLU A 67 -16.87 -2.95 -3.26
N VAL A 68 -16.92 -4.28 -3.07
CA VAL A 68 -16.84 -5.26 -4.16
C VAL A 68 -18.10 -5.25 -5.03
N GLU A 69 -19.26 -4.82 -4.51
CA GLU A 69 -20.49 -4.71 -5.31
C GLU A 69 -20.58 -3.41 -6.12
N HIS A 70 -19.81 -2.37 -5.79
CA HIS A 70 -19.90 -1.04 -6.44
C HIS A 70 -18.82 -0.77 -7.50
N SER A 71 -17.94 -1.73 -7.81
CA SER A 71 -16.90 -1.58 -8.83
C SER A 71 -17.29 -2.09 -10.22
N GLN A 72 -18.58 -2.44 -10.44
CA GLN A 72 -19.14 -2.58 -11.79
C GLN A 72 -20.20 -1.48 -12.01
N ILE A 73 -19.99 -0.66 -13.05
CA ILE A 73 -20.82 0.47 -13.56
C ILE A 73 -20.47 1.83 -12.87
N SER A 74 -19.76 2.79 -13.48
CA SER A 74 -19.91 3.34 -14.83
C SER A 74 -18.59 3.91 -15.39
N ARG A 75 -18.19 3.44 -16.58
CA ARG A 75 -17.23 4.13 -17.45
C ARG A 75 -18.06 4.80 -18.53
N GLN A 76 -18.22 6.13 -18.45
CA GLN A 76 -18.92 6.88 -19.48
C GLN A 76 -18.06 6.91 -20.75
N GLU A 77 -18.38 6.04 -21.71
CA GLU A 77 -17.97 6.18 -23.10
C GLU A 77 -18.67 7.40 -23.68
N SER A 78 -17.89 8.41 -24.07
CA SER A 78 -18.34 9.46 -24.99
C SER A 78 -17.71 9.20 -26.35
N ASN A 79 -18.54 8.75 -27.29
CA ASN A 79 -18.18 8.51 -28.67
C ASN A 79 -17.87 9.83 -29.40
N SER A 80 -16.64 9.98 -29.90
CA SER A 80 -16.39 10.66 -31.17
C SER A 80 -15.17 10.08 -31.91
N SER A 81 -15.48 9.56 -33.09
CA SER A 81 -14.74 9.06 -34.26
C SER A 81 -13.19 9.08 -34.37
N ALA A 82 -12.70 7.92 -34.82
CA ALA A 82 -11.67 7.66 -35.85
C ALA A 82 -10.19 7.86 -35.49
N GLY A 83 -9.52 6.73 -35.25
CA GLY A 83 -8.05 6.59 -35.23
C GLY A 83 -7.62 5.30 -34.54
N THR A 84 -7.38 4.25 -35.31
CA THR A 84 -6.96 2.90 -34.89
C THR A 84 -5.75 2.94 -33.95
N SER A 85 -5.93 2.66 -32.66
CA SER A 85 -4.88 2.15 -31.75
C SER A 85 -5.44 1.73 -30.39
N THR A 86 -6.43 0.84 -30.39
CA THR A 86 -6.76 0.05 -29.20
C THR A 86 -6.18 -1.32 -29.42
N HIS A 87 -5.06 -1.69 -28.77
CA HIS A 87 -4.76 -3.07 -28.33
C HIS A 87 -3.39 -3.25 -27.67
N ILE A 88 -2.41 -2.33 -27.80
CA ILE A 88 -1.07 -2.53 -27.21
C ILE A 88 -1.10 -2.64 -25.68
N PHE A 89 -1.96 -1.85 -25.02
CA PHE A 89 -2.02 -1.83 -23.55
C PHE A 89 -3.04 -2.79 -22.94
N SER A 90 -3.93 -3.40 -23.73
CA SER A 90 -4.92 -4.36 -23.19
C SER A 90 -4.22 -5.64 -22.71
N GLU A 91 -3.22 -6.09 -23.47
CA GLU A 91 -2.42 -7.27 -23.17
C GLU A 91 -1.49 -7.05 -21.96
N LEU A 92 -1.11 -5.80 -21.68
CA LEU A 92 -0.26 -5.43 -20.55
C LEU A 92 -0.99 -5.48 -19.19
N TYR A 93 -2.31 -5.32 -19.15
CA TYR A 93 -3.08 -5.45 -17.91
C TYR A 93 -3.48 -6.88 -17.57
N GLU A 94 -3.30 -7.82 -18.50
CA GLU A 94 -3.70 -9.22 -18.31
C GLU A 94 -2.59 -10.06 -17.65
N ASP A 95 -1.31 -9.62 -17.68
CA ASP A 95 -0.16 -10.51 -17.41
C ASP A 95 0.56 -10.31 -16.04
N GLU A 96 0.12 -9.41 -15.15
CA GLU A 96 0.75 -9.23 -13.82
C GLU A 96 -0.19 -9.46 -12.61
N CYS A 97 -1.26 -10.25 -12.77
CA CYS A 97 -2.06 -10.76 -11.64
C CYS A 97 -2.54 -12.20 -11.87
N THR A 98 -1.66 -13.07 -12.35
CA THR A 98 -1.91 -14.52 -12.42
C THR A 98 -1.20 -15.30 -11.30
N ALA A 99 -0.98 -14.68 -10.13
CA ALA A 99 -1.12 -15.46 -8.90
C ALA A 99 -2.62 -15.65 -8.70
N GLU A 100 -3.17 -16.74 -9.26
CA GLU A 100 -4.59 -17.13 -9.23
C GLU A 100 -5.41 -16.18 -8.35
N VAL A 101 -5.97 -15.12 -8.94
CA VAL A 101 -7.14 -14.49 -8.35
C VAL A 101 -8.22 -15.55 -8.51
N ARG A 102 -8.18 -16.55 -7.61
CA ARG A 102 -9.37 -17.24 -7.20
C ARG A 102 -10.26 -16.10 -6.76
N THR A 103 -11.21 -15.77 -7.63
CA THR A 103 -12.48 -15.21 -7.23
C THR A 103 -13.04 -16.20 -6.22
N PHE A 104 -12.55 -16.13 -4.97
CA PHE A 104 -13.19 -16.69 -3.81
C PHE A 104 -14.40 -15.80 -3.56
N SER A 105 -15.35 -15.90 -4.49
CA SER A 105 -16.76 -15.68 -4.25
C SER A 105 -17.21 -16.84 -3.36
N ASP A 106 -16.68 -16.89 -2.13
CA ASP A 106 -17.32 -17.67 -1.07
C ASP A 106 -18.60 -16.88 -0.71
N PRO A 107 -19.78 -17.51 -0.79
CA PRO A 107 -21.02 -16.89 -0.39
C PRO A 107 -20.96 -16.64 1.12
N ASP A 108 -21.16 -15.38 1.51
CA ASP A 108 -21.21 -14.91 2.89
C ASP A 108 -19.97 -15.24 3.75
N THR A 109 -18.90 -14.44 3.59
CA THR A 109 -18.00 -14.23 4.73
C THR A 109 -18.82 -13.64 5.87
N THR A 110 -19.17 -14.47 6.85
CA THR A 110 -19.91 -13.99 8.00
C THR A 110 -18.98 -13.13 8.85
N PHE A 111 -19.50 -12.02 9.38
CA PHE A 111 -18.75 -11.15 10.31
C PHE A 111 -18.11 -11.96 11.45
N ALA A 112 -18.75 -13.05 11.89
CA ALA A 112 -18.21 -13.99 12.87
C ALA A 112 -16.89 -14.67 12.45
N GLU A 113 -16.74 -15.03 11.17
CA GLU A 113 -15.50 -15.64 10.65
C GLU A 113 -14.34 -14.64 10.68
N SER A 114 -14.58 -13.40 10.25
CA SER A 114 -13.60 -12.31 10.32
C SER A 114 -13.12 -12.05 11.75
N VAL A 115 -14.02 -12.14 12.73
CA VAL A 115 -13.71 -12.00 14.16
C VAL A 115 -12.80 -13.15 14.63
N LEU A 116 -13.14 -14.39 14.32
CA LEU A 116 -12.34 -15.56 14.69
C LEU A 116 -10.96 -15.57 14.02
N GLU A 117 -10.90 -15.12 12.77
CA GLU A 117 -9.67 -14.98 12.00
C GLU A 117 -8.72 -13.96 12.64
N LEU A 118 -9.25 -12.79 13.02
CA LEU A 118 -8.52 -11.75 13.71
C LEU A 118 -8.01 -12.20 15.08
N ASP A 119 -8.84 -12.89 15.86
CA ASP A 119 -8.44 -13.41 17.17
C ASP A 119 -7.35 -14.49 17.02
N ARG A 120 -7.41 -15.32 15.97
CA ARG A 120 -6.36 -16.29 15.65
C ARG A 120 -5.04 -15.58 15.32
N TYR A 121 -5.08 -14.54 14.49
CA TYR A 121 -3.90 -13.77 14.10
C TYR A 121 -3.21 -13.11 15.30
N PHE A 122 -3.98 -12.50 16.21
CA PHE A 122 -3.43 -11.86 17.40
C PHE A 122 -2.89 -12.83 18.44
N ASN A 123 -3.43 -14.05 18.52
CA ASN A 123 -2.92 -15.10 19.41
C ASN A 123 -1.70 -15.84 18.84
N GLU A 124 -1.47 -15.79 17.53
CA GLU A 124 -0.32 -16.45 16.92
C GLU A 124 1.01 -15.80 17.32
N LYS A 125 2.07 -16.60 17.40
CA LYS A 125 3.43 -16.10 17.64
C LYS A 125 3.78 -15.05 16.57
N ARG A 126 4.63 -14.10 16.95
CA ARG A 126 5.17 -13.12 16.01
C ARG A 126 6.31 -13.71 15.21
N GLU A 127 6.41 -13.22 13.99
CA GLU A 127 7.59 -13.43 13.18
C GLU A 127 8.77 -12.64 13.74
N ASP A 128 9.98 -13.09 13.39
CA ASP A 128 11.21 -12.37 13.72
C ASP A 128 11.24 -11.03 12.96
N LEU A 129 11.87 -10.02 13.55
CA LEU A 129 11.97 -8.68 12.96
C LEU A 129 12.69 -8.66 11.61
N ASN A 130 13.51 -9.67 11.31
CA ASN A 130 14.20 -9.81 10.03
C ASN A 130 13.34 -10.48 8.94
N THR A 131 12.12 -10.91 9.27
CA THR A 131 11.24 -11.61 8.34
C THR A 131 10.44 -10.60 7.52
N ASN A 132 10.26 -10.88 6.23
CA ASN A 132 9.40 -10.05 5.38
C ASN A 132 7.91 -10.30 5.71
N SER A 133 7.25 -9.26 6.24
CA SER A 133 5.82 -9.28 6.59
C SER A 133 4.92 -9.65 5.40
N MET A 134 5.25 -9.18 4.19
CA MET A 134 4.49 -9.48 2.98
C MET A 134 4.61 -10.96 2.59
N GLU A 135 5.76 -11.57 2.82
CA GLU A 135 5.96 -13.01 2.55
C GLU A 135 5.17 -13.88 3.53
N TYR A 136 5.07 -13.46 4.81
CA TYR A 136 4.19 -14.09 5.79
C TYR A 136 2.73 -14.05 5.32
N TRP A 137 2.25 -12.89 4.88
CA TRP A 137 0.89 -12.72 4.41
C TRP A 137 0.61 -13.51 3.13
N HIS A 138 1.58 -13.61 2.23
CA HIS A 138 1.47 -14.43 1.03
C HIS A 138 1.30 -15.93 1.38
N LYS A 139 2.17 -16.47 2.26
CA LYS A 139 2.13 -17.87 2.71
C LYS A 139 0.86 -18.22 3.49
N ASN A 140 0.31 -17.27 4.23
CA ASN A 140 -0.86 -17.49 5.08
C ASN A 140 -2.16 -16.95 4.46
N SER A 141 -2.16 -16.55 3.19
CA SER A 141 -3.33 -15.99 2.49
C SER A 141 -4.55 -16.92 2.51
N ASP A 142 -4.34 -18.24 2.40
CA ASP A 142 -5.40 -19.25 2.50
C ASP A 142 -5.99 -19.37 3.91
N ARG A 143 -5.17 -19.14 4.95
CA ARG A 143 -5.59 -19.19 6.37
C ARG A 143 -6.30 -17.91 6.78
N PHE A 144 -5.86 -16.78 6.23
CA PHE A 144 -6.30 -15.44 6.59
C PHE A 144 -6.92 -14.71 5.37
N ARG A 145 -8.02 -15.27 4.87
CA ARG A 145 -8.67 -14.82 3.63
C ARG A 145 -9.31 -13.45 3.73
N ASN A 146 -9.74 -13.03 4.91
CA ASN A 146 -10.38 -11.74 5.10
C ASN A 146 -9.35 -10.68 5.47
N LEU A 147 -8.39 -11.03 6.34
CA LEU A 147 -7.32 -10.13 6.71
C LEU A 147 -6.41 -9.77 5.54
N ILE A 148 -6.16 -10.70 4.60
CA ILE A 148 -5.32 -10.38 3.43
C ILE A 148 -5.91 -9.25 2.58
N LYS A 149 -7.24 -9.09 2.54
CA LYS A 149 -7.92 -8.02 1.80
C LYS A 149 -7.54 -6.64 2.36
N ILE A 150 -7.61 -6.49 3.69
CA ILE A 150 -7.23 -5.24 4.35
C ILE A 150 -5.71 -5.05 4.37
N VAL A 151 -4.92 -6.11 4.51
CA VAL A 151 -3.46 -6.02 4.48
C VAL A 151 -3.01 -5.43 3.16
N LYS A 152 -3.55 -5.90 2.03
CA LYS A 152 -3.26 -5.32 0.71
C LYS A 152 -3.62 -3.83 0.63
N LYS A 153 -4.70 -3.40 1.29
CA LYS A 153 -5.09 -1.97 1.34
C LYS A 153 -4.08 -1.12 2.11
N PHE A 154 -3.64 -1.54 3.30
CA PHE A 154 -2.76 -0.71 4.14
C PHE A 154 -1.27 -0.87 3.84
N HIS A 155 -0.84 -2.01 3.29
CA HIS A 155 0.57 -2.28 2.98
C HIS A 155 0.95 -1.99 1.52
N SER A 156 0.00 -1.63 0.66
CA SER A 156 0.31 -1.22 -0.72
C SER A 156 0.83 0.21 -0.83
N SER A 157 0.58 1.06 0.17
CA SER A 157 1.09 2.43 0.14
C SER A 157 2.62 2.44 0.28
N PRO A 158 3.34 3.14 -0.61
CA PRO A 158 4.77 3.33 -0.42
C PRO A 158 5.02 4.09 0.90
N PRO A 159 6.14 3.84 1.59
CA PRO A 159 6.46 4.45 2.87
C PRO A 159 6.75 5.96 2.79
N GLY A 160 6.86 6.54 1.58
CA GLY A 160 7.08 7.96 1.39
C GLY A 160 7.08 8.40 -0.08
N SER A 161 7.35 9.69 -0.29
CA SER A 161 7.41 10.34 -1.61
C SER A 161 8.68 10.05 -2.41
N ILE A 162 9.63 9.27 -1.87
CA ILE A 162 10.95 9.07 -2.47
C ILE A 162 10.84 8.57 -3.92
N GLU A 163 9.94 7.62 -4.19
CA GLU A 163 9.76 7.12 -5.56
C GLU A 163 9.15 8.17 -6.49
N ALA A 164 8.24 9.02 -5.98
CA ALA A 164 7.73 10.16 -6.73
C ALA A 164 8.84 11.18 -7.00
N GLU A 165 9.70 11.48 -6.03
CA GLU A 165 10.87 12.36 -6.20
C GLU A 165 11.85 11.82 -7.24
N ARG A 166 12.13 10.50 -7.22
CA ARG A 166 12.94 9.83 -8.26
C ARG A 166 12.29 9.94 -9.63
N LEU A 167 10.98 9.75 -9.73
CA LEU A 167 10.24 9.91 -10.97
C LEU A 167 10.34 11.34 -11.51
N PHE A 168 10.16 12.35 -10.65
CA PHE A 168 10.27 13.76 -11.04
C PHE A 168 11.71 14.17 -11.37
N SER A 169 12.71 13.63 -10.68
CA SER A 169 14.11 13.83 -11.05
C SER A 169 14.41 13.25 -12.43
N THR A 170 13.85 12.07 -12.72
CA THR A 170 13.99 11.41 -14.03
C THR A 170 13.26 12.19 -15.12
N ALA A 171 12.08 12.75 -14.80
CA ALA A 171 11.35 13.66 -15.69
C ALA A 171 12.19 14.90 -16.06
N GLY A 172 12.99 15.41 -15.12
CA GLY A 172 13.95 16.48 -15.40
C GLY A 172 15.01 16.11 -16.44
N HIS A 173 15.35 14.83 -16.60
CA HIS A 173 16.24 14.37 -17.67
C HIS A 173 15.51 14.18 -19.01
N VAL A 174 14.22 13.82 -18.97
CA VAL A 174 13.37 13.68 -20.14
C VAL A 174 13.05 15.06 -20.76
N VAL A 175 12.79 16.04 -19.90
CA VAL A 175 12.53 17.45 -20.26
C VAL A 175 13.85 18.21 -20.24
N ASN A 176 14.58 18.17 -21.35
CA ASN A 176 15.79 18.96 -21.54
C ASN A 176 15.59 20.02 -22.64
N ASP A 177 16.48 21.01 -22.72
CA ASP A 177 16.36 22.12 -23.69
C ASP A 177 16.31 21.64 -25.15
N LEU A 178 16.96 20.50 -25.43
CA LEU A 178 16.97 19.83 -26.74
C LEU A 178 15.63 19.14 -27.08
N ARG A 179 14.79 18.90 -26.07
CA ARG A 179 13.47 18.26 -26.14
C ARG A 179 12.34 19.21 -25.74
N SER A 180 12.58 20.53 -25.82
CA SER A 180 11.64 21.61 -25.48
C SER A 180 10.33 21.63 -26.29
N ARG A 181 10.19 20.80 -27.33
CA ARG A 181 8.97 20.64 -28.13
C ARG A 181 8.04 19.53 -27.65
N LEU A 182 8.42 18.75 -26.63
CA LEU A 182 7.53 17.74 -26.04
C LEU A 182 6.34 18.42 -25.34
N THR A 183 5.14 17.95 -25.65
CA THR A 183 3.92 18.31 -24.92
C THR A 183 3.85 17.56 -23.59
N GLY A 184 3.11 18.09 -22.61
CA GLY A 184 2.89 17.42 -21.32
C GLY A 184 2.42 15.98 -21.46
N GLY A 185 1.41 15.72 -22.30
CA GLY A 185 0.93 14.35 -22.53
C GLY A 185 1.98 13.41 -23.13
N ASN A 186 2.90 13.90 -23.96
CA ASN A 186 3.99 13.07 -24.48
C ASN A 186 5.06 12.77 -23.41
N ILE A 187 5.27 13.69 -22.48
CA ILE A 187 6.16 13.47 -21.32
C ILE A 187 5.56 12.41 -20.41
N ASP A 188 4.25 12.49 -20.13
CA ASP A 188 3.53 11.50 -19.31
C ASP A 188 3.65 10.09 -19.91
N HIS A 189 3.42 9.93 -21.22
CA HIS A 189 3.59 8.64 -21.89
C HIS A 189 5.03 8.12 -21.81
N LEU A 190 6.01 9.00 -21.98
CA LEU A 190 7.42 8.61 -21.96
C LEU A 190 7.88 8.19 -20.55
N LEU A 191 7.43 8.91 -19.51
CA LEU A 191 7.66 8.54 -18.12
C LEU A 191 6.97 7.22 -17.76
N PHE A 192 5.72 7.04 -18.20
CA PHE A 192 4.98 5.80 -18.01
C PHE A 192 5.73 4.61 -18.61
N MET A 193 6.14 4.71 -19.88
CA MET A 193 6.92 3.66 -20.53
C MET A 193 8.26 3.44 -19.81
N HIS A 194 8.97 4.52 -19.48
CA HIS A 194 10.28 4.40 -18.86
C HIS A 194 10.26 3.62 -17.55
N HIS A 195 9.27 3.91 -16.69
CA HIS A 195 9.14 3.28 -15.38
C HIS A 195 8.55 1.86 -15.45
N ASN A 196 7.54 1.64 -16.29
CA ASN A 196 6.81 0.36 -16.31
C ASN A 196 7.47 -0.70 -17.20
N LEU A 197 8.28 -0.34 -18.21
CA LEU A 197 8.98 -1.33 -19.04
C LEU A 197 9.93 -2.23 -18.24
N LEU A 198 10.46 -1.75 -17.11
CA LEU A 198 11.30 -2.53 -16.21
C LEU A 198 10.56 -3.70 -15.57
N LEU A 199 9.24 -3.57 -15.32
CA LEU A 199 8.41 -4.66 -14.78
C LEU A 199 8.38 -5.86 -15.73
N TYR A 200 8.38 -5.58 -17.04
CA TYR A 200 8.37 -6.58 -18.10
C TYR A 200 9.78 -7.10 -18.48
N ASN A 201 10.77 -6.94 -17.60
CA ASN A 201 12.16 -7.35 -17.83
C ASN A 201 12.78 -6.75 -19.12
N PHE A 202 12.33 -5.57 -19.55
CA PHE A 202 12.92 -4.88 -20.69
C PHE A 202 14.31 -4.34 -20.33
N ILE A 203 15.33 -4.73 -21.09
CA ILE A 203 16.72 -4.28 -20.89
C ILE A 203 16.98 -3.11 -21.85
N TYR A 204 17.45 -1.98 -21.30
CA TYR A 204 17.79 -0.76 -22.04
C TYR A 204 19.13 -0.85 -22.79
#